data_AF-A0A0Q7Q5R4-F1
#
_entry.id   AF-A0A0Q7Q5R4-F1
#
_cell.length_a   1.000
_cell.length_b   1.000
_cell.length_c   1.000
_cell.angle_alpha   90.00
_cell.angle_beta   90.00
_cell.angle_gamma   90.00
#
_symmetry.space_group_name_H-M   'P 1'
#
loop_
_entity.id
_entity.type
_entity.pdbx_description
1 polymer ?
#
loop_
_entity_poly.entity_id
_entity_poly.type
_entity_poly.pdbx_seq_one_letter_code
_entity_poly.pdbx_strand_id
1 'polypeptide(L)'
;MRLLGTSLLVLVALATVAGCTSDADAPTKPVDELAAHDGKPCPKALPTASSSTVTDRTEKPAGSAPLLPRADAAWVCTYALPRPDGVSEHVGGWPRTDPPRRLDAAETDGLARQLNDLSPAPEDPVCSADLGRRVMVVLSWRGDLTGVVIDDFGCRTVRLTDEPFTTVPGAGNQGGAVRGELEATPTLRSSLLGAAGPG
;
A
#
# COMPACT_ATOMS: atom_id res chain seq x y z
N MET A 1 -22.72 67.14 -33.74
CA MET A 1 -22.84 67.92 -32.49
C MET A 1 -22.18 67.14 -31.37
N ARG A 2 -21.23 67.77 -30.68
CA ARG A 2 -20.60 67.29 -29.44
C ARG A 2 -21.58 67.42 -28.25
N LEU A 3 -21.47 66.54 -27.24
CA LEU A 3 -21.61 66.78 -25.78
C LEU A 3 -21.57 65.39 -25.08
N LEU A 4 -20.45 65.03 -24.42
CA LEU A 4 -20.18 65.15 -22.96
C LEU A 4 -21.04 64.19 -22.12
N GLY A 5 -20.47 63.11 -21.59
CA GLY A 5 -19.95 63.05 -20.22
C GLY A 5 -20.94 62.23 -19.38
N THR A 6 -20.56 61.15 -18.68
CA THR A 6 -19.98 61.21 -17.33
C THR A 6 -19.47 59.81 -16.99
N SER A 7 -18.15 59.68 -16.81
CA SER A 7 -17.51 58.45 -16.32
C SER A 7 -17.76 58.31 -14.82
N LEU A 8 -18.44 57.23 -14.41
CA LEU A 8 -18.51 56.83 -13.01
C LEU A 8 -17.36 55.84 -12.75
N LEU A 9 -16.30 56.31 -12.10
CA LEU A 9 -15.22 55.50 -11.57
C LEU A 9 -15.74 54.78 -10.31
N VAL A 10 -16.07 53.49 -10.44
CA VAL A 10 -16.32 52.62 -9.28
C VAL A 10 -14.97 52.03 -8.84
N LEU A 11 -14.43 52.55 -7.75
CA LEU A 11 -13.33 51.95 -6.99
C LEU A 11 -13.84 50.67 -6.32
N VAL A 12 -13.62 49.52 -6.95
CA VAL A 12 -13.76 48.22 -6.28
C VAL A 12 -12.48 47.99 -5.48
N ALA A 13 -12.60 48.11 -4.15
CA ALA A 13 -11.55 47.72 -3.22
C ALA A 13 -11.33 46.20 -3.33
N LEU A 14 -10.15 45.80 -3.83
CA LEU A 14 -9.68 44.42 -3.77
C LEU A 14 -9.36 44.09 -2.30
N ALA A 15 -10.31 43.45 -1.62
CA ALA A 15 -10.02 42.71 -0.40
C ALA A 15 -9.14 41.51 -0.79
N THR A 16 -7.83 41.64 -0.59
CA THR A 16 -6.89 40.53 -0.68
C THR A 16 -7.19 39.57 0.46
N VAL A 17 -8.05 38.58 0.20
CA VAL A 17 -8.16 37.41 1.06
C VAL A 17 -6.84 36.67 0.91
N ALA A 18 -6.00 36.76 1.93
CA ALA A 18 -4.87 35.86 2.11
C ALA A 18 -5.41 34.45 2.36
N GLY A 19 -5.86 33.80 1.29
CA GLY A 19 -6.21 32.40 1.27
C GLY A 19 -4.93 31.61 1.37
N CYS A 20 -4.81 30.83 2.44
CA CYS A 20 -3.73 29.90 2.71
C CYS A 20 -3.41 29.11 1.44
N THR A 21 -2.24 29.37 0.85
CA THR A 21 -1.63 28.45 -0.10
C THR A 21 -1.20 27.25 0.73
N SER A 22 -2.06 26.26 0.85
CA SER A 22 -1.57 24.92 1.12
C SER A 22 -0.67 24.59 -0.06
N ASP A 23 0.64 24.68 0.15
CA ASP A 23 1.62 23.93 -0.63
C ASP A 23 1.23 22.46 -0.50
N ALA A 24 0.28 22.04 -1.33
CA ALA A 24 0.12 20.64 -1.66
C ALA A 24 1.40 20.31 -2.41
N ASP A 25 2.31 19.62 -1.72
CA ASP A 25 3.49 19.03 -2.35
C ASP A 25 3.07 18.47 -3.69
N ALA A 26 3.60 19.06 -4.76
CA ALA A 26 3.37 18.55 -6.10
C ALA A 26 3.80 17.08 -6.09
N PRO A 27 3.00 16.15 -6.65
CA PRO A 27 3.36 14.75 -6.64
C PRO A 27 4.75 14.62 -7.26
N THR A 28 5.71 14.18 -6.44
CA THR A 28 7.05 13.83 -6.88
C THR A 28 6.87 12.96 -8.10
N LYS A 29 7.50 13.35 -9.22
CA LYS A 29 7.42 12.65 -10.50
C LYS A 29 7.47 11.14 -10.25
N PRO A 30 6.56 10.31 -10.79
CA PRO A 30 6.60 8.87 -10.56
C PRO A 30 8.00 8.39 -10.94
N VAL A 31 8.72 7.90 -9.94
CA VAL A 31 9.94 7.17 -10.20
C VAL A 31 9.44 5.85 -10.76
N ASP A 32 9.99 5.40 -11.88
CA ASP A 32 9.75 4.03 -12.32
C ASP A 32 10.50 3.12 -11.33
N GLU A 33 9.85 2.88 -10.18
CA GLU A 33 10.39 2.10 -9.05
C GLU A 33 10.71 0.68 -9.51
N LEU A 34 9.87 0.12 -10.38
CA LEU A 34 10.14 -1.17 -11.00
C LEU A 34 11.47 -1.15 -11.74
N ALA A 35 11.75 -0.14 -12.55
CA ALA A 35 13.04 0.01 -13.21
C ALA A 35 14.19 0.29 -12.23
N ALA A 36 13.95 1.08 -11.18
CA ALA A 36 14.93 1.38 -10.13
C ALA A 36 15.38 0.12 -9.37
N HIS A 37 14.52 -0.91 -9.30
CA HIS A 37 14.81 -2.21 -8.71
C HIS A 37 15.17 -3.30 -9.75
N ASP A 38 15.75 -2.91 -10.89
CA ASP A 38 16.15 -3.81 -11.99
C ASP A 38 15.00 -4.68 -12.54
N GLY A 39 13.77 -4.17 -12.56
CA GLY A 39 12.59 -4.92 -12.98
C GLY A 39 12.12 -5.97 -11.97
N LYS A 40 12.66 -5.97 -10.74
CA LYS A 40 12.23 -6.88 -9.68
C LYS A 40 11.05 -6.24 -8.95
N PRO A 41 9.88 -6.89 -8.90
CA PRO A 41 8.70 -6.29 -8.28
C PRO A 41 8.70 -6.43 -6.76
N CYS A 42 9.40 -7.42 -6.21
CA CYS A 42 9.30 -7.78 -4.81
C CYS A 42 10.66 -7.72 -4.10
N PRO A 43 10.70 -7.19 -2.87
CA PRO A 43 11.91 -7.19 -2.08
C PRO A 43 12.29 -8.62 -1.67
N LYS A 44 13.57 -8.82 -1.36
CA LYS A 44 14.10 -10.10 -0.87
C LYS A 44 13.60 -10.43 0.53
N ALA A 45 13.32 -9.41 1.34
CA ALA A 45 12.69 -9.51 2.66
C ALA A 45 11.75 -8.32 2.86
N LEU A 46 10.69 -8.49 3.64
CA LEU A 46 9.79 -7.37 3.93
C LEU A 46 10.53 -6.29 4.74
N PRO A 47 10.33 -4.99 4.42
CA PRO A 47 10.83 -3.90 5.25
C PRO A 47 10.28 -4.00 6.67
N THR A 48 11.16 -3.80 7.65
CA THR A 48 10.84 -3.85 9.08
C THR A 48 11.24 -2.53 9.74
N ALA A 49 10.51 -2.09 10.77
CA ALA A 49 10.91 -0.90 11.49
C ALA A 49 12.24 -1.14 12.24
N SER A 50 13.05 -0.10 12.40
CA SER A 50 14.40 -0.19 13.00
C SER A 50 14.44 -0.67 14.46
N SER A 51 13.29 -0.76 15.13
CA SER A 51 13.14 -1.28 16.51
C SER A 51 12.27 -2.53 16.60
N SER A 52 11.90 -3.12 15.47
CA SER A 52 10.85 -4.14 15.42
C SER A 52 11.30 -5.52 15.88
N THR A 53 10.64 -6.05 16.90
CA THR A 53 10.47 -7.50 17.10
C THR A 53 9.48 -8.04 16.07
N VAL A 54 9.36 -9.37 15.94
CA VAL A 54 8.46 -10.10 15.01
C VAL A 54 6.98 -9.62 15.07
N THR A 55 6.62 -8.86 16.11
CA THR A 55 5.27 -8.38 16.42
C THR A 55 4.97 -6.93 16.04
N ASP A 56 5.84 -6.20 15.32
CA ASP A 56 5.53 -4.81 14.89
C ASP A 56 4.36 -4.80 13.89
N ARG A 57 3.16 -4.84 14.46
CA ARG A 57 1.90 -4.53 13.83
C ARG A 57 1.68 -3.04 14.04
N THR A 58 1.30 -2.35 12.97
CA THR A 58 0.67 -1.04 13.11
C THR A 58 -0.72 -1.35 13.66
N GLU A 59 -0.86 -1.51 14.98
CA GLU A 59 -2.06 -2.06 15.64
C GLU A 59 -3.34 -1.22 15.46
N LYS A 60 -3.26 -0.10 14.74
CA LYS A 60 -4.40 0.79 14.53
C LYS A 60 -5.09 0.45 13.22
N PRO A 61 -6.44 0.31 13.22
CA PRO A 61 -7.22 0.31 12.01
C PRO A 61 -6.88 1.48 11.10
N ALA A 62 -6.96 1.25 9.79
CA ALA A 62 -6.88 2.32 8.82
C ALA A 62 -8.04 3.32 9.01
N GLY A 63 -7.78 4.61 8.77
CA GLY A 63 -8.82 5.63 8.87
C GLY A 63 -9.86 5.59 7.74
N SER A 64 -9.55 4.88 6.66
CA SER A 64 -10.40 4.77 5.47
C SER A 64 -10.06 3.53 4.65
N ALA A 65 -10.95 3.19 3.70
CA ALA A 65 -10.62 2.27 2.62
C ALA A 65 -9.50 2.82 1.72
N PRO A 66 -8.72 1.96 1.06
CA PRO A 66 -7.73 2.38 0.06
C PRO A 66 -8.42 2.84 -1.23
N LEU A 67 -7.73 3.67 -2.01
CA LEU A 67 -8.17 4.11 -3.33
C LEU A 67 -7.04 3.91 -4.34
N LEU A 68 -6.89 2.68 -4.79
CA LEU A 68 -5.79 2.27 -5.65
C LEU A 68 -6.12 2.50 -7.12
N PRO A 69 -5.17 3.04 -7.92
CA PRO A 69 -5.32 3.12 -9.36
C PRO A 69 -5.41 1.71 -9.95
N ARG A 70 -5.93 1.63 -11.18
CA ARG A 70 -5.84 0.38 -11.95
C ARG A 70 -4.37 0.08 -12.25
N ALA A 71 -3.92 -1.10 -11.86
CA ALA A 71 -2.57 -1.57 -12.13
C ALA A 71 -2.42 -2.07 -13.58
N ASP A 72 -1.27 -1.79 -14.19
CA ASP A 72 -0.86 -2.33 -15.50
C ASP A 72 -0.31 -3.76 -15.36
N ALA A 73 0.22 -4.11 -14.18
CA ALA A 73 0.73 -5.43 -13.85
C ALA A 73 0.65 -5.70 -12.35
N ALA A 74 0.61 -6.97 -11.97
CA ALA A 74 0.69 -7.40 -10.58
C ALA A 74 1.53 -8.66 -10.40
N TRP A 75 2.11 -8.80 -9.21
CA TRP A 75 2.87 -9.98 -8.79
C TRP A 75 2.49 -10.42 -7.39
N VAL A 76 2.59 -11.72 -7.14
CA VAL A 76 2.39 -12.34 -5.83
C VAL A 76 3.72 -12.87 -5.32
N CYS A 77 4.03 -12.55 -4.06
CA CYS A 77 5.28 -12.88 -3.40
C CYS A 77 5.01 -13.44 -2.00
N THR A 78 5.57 -14.62 -1.72
CA THR A 78 5.36 -15.33 -0.46
C THR A 78 6.57 -15.13 0.45
N TYR A 79 6.29 -14.87 1.73
CA TYR A 79 7.27 -14.66 2.78
C TYR A 79 6.94 -15.51 3.99
N ALA A 80 7.95 -16.07 4.63
CA ALA A 80 7.78 -16.87 5.83
C ALA A 80 8.92 -16.63 6.80
N LEU A 81 8.65 -16.75 8.09
CA LEU A 81 9.72 -16.79 9.09
C LEU A 81 10.59 -18.03 8.85
N PRO A 82 11.91 -17.92 9.03
CA PRO A 82 12.79 -19.08 9.07
C PRO A 82 12.27 -20.09 10.10
N ARG A 83 12.35 -21.38 9.79
CA ARG A 83 12.04 -22.42 10.77
C ARG A 83 13.08 -22.34 11.90
N PRO A 84 12.70 -22.61 13.16
CA PRO A 84 13.66 -22.67 14.25
C PRO A 84 14.53 -23.93 14.08
N ASP A 85 15.61 -23.83 13.32
CA ASP A 85 16.65 -24.85 13.17
C ASP A 85 17.78 -24.71 14.20
N GLY A 86 17.56 -23.88 15.22
CA GLY A 86 18.36 -23.85 16.45
C GLY A 86 19.66 -23.05 16.37
N VAL A 87 20.03 -22.49 15.21
CA VAL A 87 21.31 -21.77 15.05
C VAL A 87 21.19 -20.60 14.09
N SER A 88 20.30 -19.65 14.37
CA SER A 88 20.38 -18.31 13.78
C SER A 88 19.62 -17.30 14.63
N GLU A 89 20.34 -16.29 15.11
CA GLU A 89 19.74 -15.08 15.64
C GLU A 89 18.75 -14.54 14.60
N HIS A 90 17.53 -14.22 15.01
CA HIS A 90 16.39 -13.84 14.15
C HIS A 90 16.54 -12.42 13.60
N VAL A 91 17.74 -12.06 13.15
CA VAL A 91 18.09 -10.73 12.66
C VAL A 91 17.74 -10.69 11.17
N GLY A 92 16.45 -10.64 10.83
CA GLY A 92 16.11 -10.60 9.40
C GLY A 92 14.65 -10.79 9.00
N GLY A 93 13.71 -10.22 9.76
CA GLY A 93 12.34 -10.02 9.28
C GLY A 93 11.66 -11.23 8.60
N TRP A 94 10.99 -10.96 7.49
CA TRP A 94 10.24 -11.96 6.71
C TRP A 94 10.92 -12.14 5.35
N PRO A 95 11.79 -13.14 5.15
CA PRO A 95 12.43 -13.40 3.86
C PRO A 95 11.44 -14.00 2.85
N ARG A 96 11.66 -13.71 1.57
CA ARG A 96 10.86 -14.25 0.46
C ARG A 96 11.21 -15.73 0.27
N THR A 97 10.21 -16.59 0.21
CA THR A 97 10.39 -18.05 0.07
C THR A 97 10.47 -18.51 -1.38
N ASP A 98 9.79 -17.80 -2.29
CA ASP A 98 9.60 -18.22 -3.67
C ASP A 98 9.89 -17.08 -4.68
N PRO A 99 10.14 -17.39 -5.96
CA PRO A 99 10.18 -16.38 -7.01
C PRO A 99 8.82 -15.66 -7.15
N PRO A 100 8.80 -14.35 -7.47
CA PRO A 100 7.55 -13.64 -7.73
C PRO A 100 6.74 -14.29 -8.85
N ARG A 101 5.45 -14.56 -8.61
CA ARG A 101 4.52 -15.01 -9.66
C ARG A 101 3.82 -13.80 -10.26
N ARG A 102 3.98 -13.59 -11.56
CA ARG A 102 3.20 -12.57 -12.28
C ARG A 102 1.74 -13.02 -12.44
N LEU A 103 0.82 -12.11 -12.19
CA LEU A 103 -0.60 -12.30 -12.46
C LEU A 103 -0.91 -11.97 -13.93
N ASP A 104 -1.88 -12.67 -14.52
CA ASP A 104 -2.42 -12.27 -15.81
C ASP A 104 -3.30 -11.01 -15.69
N ALA A 105 -3.76 -10.47 -16.83
CA ALA A 105 -4.55 -9.24 -16.84
C ALA A 105 -5.91 -9.39 -16.13
N ALA A 106 -6.56 -10.56 -16.24
CA ALA A 106 -7.85 -10.81 -15.61
C ALA A 106 -7.71 -10.97 -14.09
N GLU A 107 -6.67 -11.68 -13.65
CA GLU A 107 -6.27 -11.79 -12.24
C GLU A 107 -5.95 -10.40 -11.66
N THR A 108 -5.15 -9.59 -12.37
CA THR A 108 -4.76 -8.24 -11.97
C THR A 108 -5.98 -7.32 -11.80
N ASP A 109 -6.87 -7.28 -12.80
CA ASP A 109 -8.09 -6.47 -12.77
C ASP A 109 -9.05 -6.93 -11.66
N GLY A 110 -9.19 -8.25 -11.46
CA GLY A 110 -10.00 -8.82 -10.40
C GLY A 110 -9.49 -8.42 -9.01
N LEU A 111 -8.18 -8.50 -8.82
CA LEU A 111 -7.52 -8.17 -7.57
C LEU A 111 -7.63 -6.67 -7.24
N ALA A 112 -7.38 -5.78 -8.20
CA ALA A 112 -7.50 -4.35 -7.98
C ALA A 112 -8.91 -3.92 -7.52
N ARG A 113 -9.96 -4.58 -8.01
CA ARG A 113 -11.34 -4.34 -7.52
C ARG A 113 -11.51 -4.80 -6.08
N GLN A 114 -11.11 -6.03 -5.77
CA GLN A 114 -11.21 -6.58 -4.41
C GLN A 114 -10.43 -5.76 -3.38
N LEU A 115 -9.29 -5.18 -3.76
CA LEU A 115 -8.49 -4.33 -2.90
C LEU A 115 -9.15 -2.99 -2.60
N ASN A 116 -9.88 -2.41 -3.56
CA ASN A 116 -10.66 -1.18 -3.33
C ASN A 116 -11.92 -1.42 -2.48
N ASP A 117 -12.35 -2.68 -2.33
CA ASP A 117 -13.47 -3.08 -1.47
C ASP A 117 -13.05 -3.34 -0.01
N LEU A 118 -11.77 -3.13 0.34
CA LEU A 118 -11.27 -3.31 1.70
C LEU A 118 -11.83 -2.24 2.65
N SER A 119 -12.18 -2.66 3.87
CA SER A 119 -12.58 -1.78 4.97
C SER A 119 -11.49 -1.68 6.03
N PRO A 120 -11.48 -0.62 6.86
CA PRO A 120 -10.75 -0.60 8.11
C PRO A 120 -10.95 -1.88 8.92
N ALA A 121 -9.88 -2.38 9.54
CA ALA A 121 -9.98 -3.48 10.49
C ALA A 121 -10.86 -3.08 11.70
N PRO A 122 -11.52 -4.04 12.39
CA PRO A 122 -12.16 -3.75 13.66
C PRO A 122 -11.12 -3.36 14.72
N GLU A 123 -11.51 -2.56 15.72
CA GLU A 123 -10.61 -2.15 16.81
C GLU A 123 -10.18 -3.34 17.69
N ASP A 124 -11.04 -4.34 17.84
CA ASP A 124 -10.79 -5.54 18.67
C ASP A 124 -11.00 -6.84 17.85
N PRO A 125 -10.07 -7.20 16.94
CA PRO A 125 -10.19 -8.41 16.14
C PRO A 125 -9.94 -9.68 16.97
N VAL A 126 -10.66 -10.75 16.65
CA VAL A 126 -10.34 -12.10 17.17
C VAL A 126 -9.20 -12.69 16.36
N CYS A 127 -8.05 -12.88 16.98
CA CYS A 127 -6.83 -13.31 16.31
C CYS A 127 -6.41 -14.73 16.72
N SER A 128 -5.81 -15.49 15.80
CA SER A 128 -5.12 -16.72 16.18
C SER A 128 -3.75 -16.41 16.80
N ALA A 129 -3.25 -17.33 17.65
CA ALA A 129 -1.88 -17.26 18.17
C ALA A 129 -0.85 -17.80 17.16
N ASP A 130 -1.31 -18.49 16.12
CA ASP A 130 -0.44 -19.14 15.14
C ASP A 130 0.33 -18.11 14.31
N LEU A 131 1.60 -18.44 14.03
CA LEU A 131 2.38 -17.79 13.00
C LEU A 131 2.11 -18.50 11.68
N GLY A 132 2.05 -17.73 10.60
CA GLY A 132 1.85 -18.27 9.25
C GLY A 132 2.67 -17.49 8.24
N ARG A 133 2.39 -17.71 6.96
CA ARG A 133 3.03 -16.96 5.87
C ARG A 133 2.46 -15.55 5.76
N ARG A 134 3.26 -14.65 5.19
CA ARG A 134 2.81 -13.37 4.64
C ARG A 134 2.81 -13.44 3.13
N VAL A 135 1.78 -12.89 2.52
CA VAL A 135 1.69 -12.75 1.06
C VAL A 135 1.71 -11.27 0.75
N MET A 136 2.63 -10.84 -0.11
CA MET A 136 2.62 -9.50 -0.69
C MET A 136 2.12 -9.57 -2.13
N VAL A 137 1.12 -8.76 -2.45
CA VAL A 137 0.79 -8.40 -3.81
C VAL A 137 1.53 -7.10 -4.12
N VAL A 138 2.30 -7.07 -5.21
CA VAL A 138 2.86 -5.83 -5.73
C VAL A 138 2.08 -5.45 -6.98
N LEU A 139 1.44 -4.28 -6.94
CA LEU A 139 0.78 -3.65 -8.08
C LEU A 139 1.77 -2.68 -8.72
N SER A 140 1.76 -2.58 -10.04
CA SER A 140 2.48 -1.53 -10.77
C SER A 140 1.56 -0.71 -11.63
N TRP A 141 1.68 0.61 -11.56
CA TRP A 141 1.01 1.55 -12.45
C TRP A 141 2.04 2.53 -13.01
N ARG A 142 2.27 2.49 -14.33
CA ARG A 142 3.31 3.31 -14.99
C ARG A 142 4.71 3.16 -14.36
N GLY A 143 5.02 1.98 -13.82
CA GLY A 143 6.31 1.68 -13.17
C GLY A 143 6.38 1.99 -11.67
N ASP A 144 5.44 2.80 -11.17
CA ASP A 144 5.24 3.07 -9.73
C ASP A 144 4.71 1.81 -9.04
N LEU A 145 5.25 1.42 -7.88
CA LEU A 145 4.85 0.21 -7.19
C LEU A 145 3.93 0.51 -6.01
N THR A 146 3.07 -0.44 -5.67
CA THR A 146 2.31 -0.41 -4.42
C THR A 146 2.24 -1.83 -3.88
N GLY A 147 2.65 -2.01 -2.63
CA GLY A 147 2.64 -3.30 -1.97
C GLY A 147 1.40 -3.46 -1.09
N VAL A 148 0.78 -4.63 -1.15
CA VAL A 148 -0.32 -5.04 -0.26
C VAL A 148 0.09 -6.31 0.45
N VAL A 149 0.38 -6.21 1.74
CA VAL A 149 0.78 -7.33 2.59
C VAL A 149 -0.41 -7.88 3.34
N ILE A 150 -0.58 -9.19 3.26
CA ILE A 150 -1.67 -9.92 3.88
C ILE A 150 -1.04 -10.97 4.80
N ASP A 151 -1.44 -10.93 6.06
CA ASP A 151 -1.09 -11.96 7.02
C ASP A 151 -2.12 -13.08 6.89
N ASP A 152 -1.71 -14.32 6.58
CA ASP A 152 -2.64 -15.48 6.60
C ASP A 152 -2.74 -16.13 7.98
N PHE A 153 -2.48 -15.34 9.01
CA PHE A 153 -2.41 -15.76 10.39
C PHE A 153 -2.78 -14.59 11.30
N GLY A 154 -2.89 -14.84 12.60
CA GLY A 154 -3.28 -13.81 13.55
C GLY A 154 -4.66 -13.25 13.23
N CYS A 155 -4.73 -11.93 13.10
CA CYS A 155 -5.95 -11.17 12.84
C CYS A 155 -6.32 -11.12 11.35
N ARG A 156 -5.50 -11.73 10.47
CA ARG A 156 -5.71 -11.78 9.02
C ARG A 156 -5.84 -10.40 8.37
N THR A 157 -5.02 -9.47 8.83
CA THR A 157 -5.05 -8.06 8.40
C THR A 157 -4.35 -7.86 7.08
N VAL A 158 -4.76 -6.79 6.40
CA VAL A 158 -4.14 -6.27 5.18
C VAL A 158 -3.47 -4.94 5.50
N ARG A 159 -2.28 -4.72 4.98
CA ARG A 159 -1.49 -3.50 5.19
C ARG A 159 -0.87 -3.06 3.87
N LEU A 160 -0.98 -1.77 3.56
CA LEU A 160 -0.47 -1.22 2.30
C LEU A 160 0.87 -0.51 2.50
N THR A 161 1.68 -0.50 1.47
CA THR A 161 2.91 0.28 1.36
C THR A 161 2.97 0.91 -0.01
N ASP A 162 3.35 2.18 -0.05
CA ASP A 162 3.57 2.95 -1.28
C ASP A 162 4.92 2.66 -1.93
N GLU A 163 5.87 2.05 -1.21
CA GLU A 163 7.15 1.60 -1.78
C GLU A 163 7.54 0.26 -1.15
N PRO A 164 7.29 -0.87 -1.83
CA PRO A 164 7.50 -2.22 -1.30
C PRO A 164 8.90 -2.52 -0.77
N PHE A 165 9.92 -1.81 -1.27
CA PHE A 165 11.31 -2.09 -0.94
C PHE A 165 11.82 -1.36 0.30
N THR A 166 11.17 -0.27 0.70
CA THR A 166 11.70 0.60 1.76
C THR A 166 10.66 0.98 2.81
N THR A 167 9.38 1.09 2.43
CA THR A 167 8.33 1.47 3.36
C THR A 167 7.74 0.23 4.06
N VAL A 168 7.71 0.29 5.39
CA VAL A 168 7.11 -0.76 6.22
C VAL A 168 5.61 -0.89 5.88
N PRO A 169 5.09 -2.12 5.66
CA PRO A 169 3.66 -2.33 5.41
C PRO A 169 2.79 -1.71 6.51
N GLY A 170 1.82 -0.90 6.11
CA GLY A 170 0.92 -0.17 6.99
C GLY A 170 1.40 1.24 7.34
N ALA A 171 2.60 1.65 6.91
CA ALA A 171 3.13 3.00 7.12
C ALA A 171 2.88 3.95 5.94
N GLY A 172 2.69 3.40 4.73
CA GLY A 172 2.51 4.16 3.48
C GLY A 172 1.25 5.01 3.47
N ASN A 173 1.29 6.12 2.75
CA ASN A 173 0.18 7.07 2.62
C ASN A 173 0.12 7.80 1.27
N GLN A 174 0.86 7.30 0.27
CA GLN A 174 0.87 7.80 -1.09
C GLN A 174 0.27 6.78 -2.07
N GLY A 175 0.02 7.17 -3.32
CA GLY A 175 -0.43 6.23 -4.37
C GLY A 175 -1.79 5.57 -4.12
N GLY A 176 -2.59 6.07 -3.17
CA GLY A 176 -3.83 5.43 -2.72
C GLY A 176 -3.67 4.44 -1.58
N ALA A 177 -2.43 4.21 -1.12
CA ALA A 177 -2.14 3.48 0.10
C ALA A 177 -2.65 4.24 1.33
N VAL A 178 -3.10 3.48 2.33
CA VAL A 178 -3.59 4.00 3.60
C VAL A 178 -2.74 3.43 4.74
N ARG A 179 -2.52 4.28 5.75
CA ARG A 179 -1.83 3.88 6.98
C ARG A 179 -2.76 3.04 7.84
N GLY A 180 -2.22 2.00 8.47
CA GLY A 180 -2.93 1.13 9.41
C GLY A 180 -3.38 -0.20 8.80
N GLU A 181 -4.23 -0.90 9.55
CA GLU A 181 -4.73 -2.23 9.21
C GLU A 181 -6.13 -2.20 8.59
N LEU A 182 -6.28 -2.97 7.52
CA LEU A 182 -7.55 -3.23 6.84
C LEU A 182 -7.98 -4.68 7.08
N GLU A 183 -9.27 -4.93 6.98
CA GLU A 183 -9.86 -6.26 7.04
C GLU A 183 -9.76 -6.96 5.69
N ALA A 184 -9.14 -8.15 5.64
CA ALA A 184 -9.12 -8.95 4.43
C ALA A 184 -10.49 -9.59 4.17
N THR A 185 -11.12 -9.30 3.02
CA THR A 185 -12.36 -10.00 2.64
C THR A 185 -12.10 -11.49 2.42
N PRO A 186 -13.07 -12.38 2.72
CA PRO A 186 -12.92 -13.82 2.47
C PRO A 186 -12.54 -14.13 1.02
N THR A 187 -13.15 -13.41 0.06
CA THR A 187 -12.87 -13.55 -1.36
C THR A 187 -11.42 -13.19 -1.70
N LEU A 188 -10.92 -12.05 -1.20
CA LEU A 188 -9.53 -11.64 -1.41
C LEU A 188 -8.56 -12.69 -0.90
N ARG A 189 -8.81 -13.20 0.31
CA ARG A 189 -7.97 -14.25 0.91
C ARG A 189 -7.99 -15.51 0.06
N SER A 190 -9.15 -16.00 -0.33
CA SER A 190 -9.26 -17.20 -1.18
C SER A 190 -8.54 -17.02 -2.52
N SER A 191 -8.72 -15.88 -3.18
CA SER A 191 -8.04 -15.58 -4.45
C SER A 191 -6.52 -15.57 -4.30
N LEU A 192 -5.99 -14.92 -3.26
CA LEU A 192 -4.55 -14.75 -3.08
C LEU A 192 -3.85 -15.98 -2.52
N LEU A 193 -4.51 -16.73 -1.64
CA LEU A 193 -3.94 -17.98 -1.13
C LEU A 193 -3.92 -19.07 -2.21
N GLY A 194 -4.88 -19.07 -3.13
CA GLY A 194 -4.82 -19.89 -4.35
C GLY A 194 -3.69 -19.45 -5.28
N ALA A 195 -3.53 -18.14 -5.46
CA ALA A 195 -2.49 -17.55 -6.29
C ALA A 195 -1.06 -17.81 -5.77
N ALA A 196 -0.87 -17.89 -4.45
CA ALA A 196 0.42 -18.12 -3.80
C ALA A 196 0.87 -19.60 -3.82
N GLY A 197 -0.01 -20.53 -4.24
CA GLY A 197 0.26 -21.96 -4.22
C GLY A 197 0.15 -22.60 -2.82
N PRO A 198 0.28 -23.94 -2.75
CA PRO A 198 0.28 -24.65 -1.47
C PRO A 198 1.49 -24.21 -0.63
N GLY A 199 1.23 -23.87 0.63
CA GLY A 199 2.27 -23.54 1.63
C GLY A 199 2.84 -24.76 2.31
#